data_AF-A0A2N4TJJ7-F1
#
_entry.id   AF-A0A2N4TJJ7-F1
#
_cell.length_a   1.000
_cell.length_b   1.000
_cell.length_c   1.000
_cell.angle_alpha   90.00
_cell.angle_beta   90.00
_cell.angle_gamma   90.00
#
_symmetry.space_group_name_H-M   'P 1'
#
loop_
_entity.id
_entity.type
_entity.pdbx_description
1 polymer ?
#
loop_
_entity_poly.entity_id
_entity_poly.type
_entity_poly.pdbx_seq_one_letter_code
_entity_poly.pdbx_strand_id
1 'polypeptide(L)'
;MKPSLCANRYDKTIAQIQRDHAIERQTAVDTVVTALQAALAKHPQLTDQLDALDRTHFSEMQRATAENTRLQRALAAGAVRMSVRARCQPDAGAGASEDQPGAGLGDGAAVRCELSGEDAADLVGLFAGAERDAEKLRYLQARERALAGAGVCVQP
;
A
#
# COMPACT_ATOMS: atom_id res chain seq x y z
N MET A 1 2.18 -24.46 82.51
CA MET A 1 1.77 -24.57 81.09
C MET A 1 2.99 -24.33 80.22
N LYS A 2 3.53 -25.37 79.56
CA LYS A 2 4.62 -25.22 78.58
C LYS A 2 3.96 -24.90 77.22
N PRO A 3 4.24 -23.75 76.58
CA PRO A 3 3.77 -23.50 75.23
C PRO A 3 4.34 -24.58 74.31
N SER A 4 3.49 -25.20 73.50
CA SER A 4 3.87 -26.37 72.70
C SER A 4 4.92 -25.97 71.65
N LEU A 5 6.02 -26.73 71.58
CA LEU A 5 7.03 -26.60 70.52
C LEU A 5 6.43 -26.60 69.10
N CYS A 6 5.24 -27.19 68.94
CA CYS A 6 4.51 -27.25 67.67
C CYS A 6 4.04 -25.87 67.20
N ALA A 7 3.52 -25.02 68.08
CA ALA A 7 3.05 -23.67 67.72
C ALA A 7 4.18 -22.82 67.12
N ASN A 8 5.36 -22.84 67.75
CA ASN A 8 6.53 -22.09 67.30
C ASN A 8 7.06 -22.56 65.91
N ARG A 9 6.89 -23.85 65.58
CA ARG A 9 7.26 -24.39 64.26
C ARG A 9 6.34 -23.86 63.16
N TYR A 10 5.03 -23.78 63.41
CA TYR A 10 4.07 -23.25 62.43
C TYR A 10 4.31 -21.77 62.15
N ASP A 11 4.54 -20.96 63.19
CA ASP A 11 4.85 -19.54 63.02
C ASP A 11 6.10 -19.33 62.15
N LYS A 12 7.13 -20.17 62.36
CA LYS A 12 8.34 -20.15 61.53
C LYS A 12 8.07 -20.52 60.07
N THR A 13 7.22 -21.52 59.82
CA THR A 13 6.81 -21.92 58.47
C THR A 13 6.00 -20.82 57.78
N ILE A 14 5.06 -20.19 58.48
CA ILE A 14 4.26 -19.07 57.95
C ILE A 14 5.16 -17.90 57.57
N ALA A 15 6.09 -17.51 58.44
CA ALA A 15 7.05 -16.45 58.16
C ALA A 15 8.00 -16.79 57.00
N GLN A 16 8.26 -18.07 56.75
CA GLN A 16 9.03 -18.51 55.58
C GLN A 16 8.20 -18.40 54.30
N ILE A 17 6.98 -18.93 54.29
CA ILE A 17 6.07 -18.85 53.14
C ILE A 17 5.81 -17.40 52.74
N GLN A 18 5.60 -16.50 53.71
CA GLN A 18 5.38 -15.08 53.43
C GLN A 18 6.61 -14.42 52.78
N ARG A 19 7.82 -14.78 53.20
CA ARG A 19 9.06 -14.28 52.59
C ARG A 19 9.23 -14.82 51.18
N ASP A 20 9.03 -16.11 50.99
CA ASP A 20 9.19 -16.76 49.68
C ASP A 20 8.17 -16.20 48.67
N HIS A 21 6.92 -16.01 49.10
CA HIS A 21 5.88 -15.39 48.29
C HIS A 21 6.15 -13.91 47.99
N ALA A 22 6.75 -13.16 48.94
CA ALA A 22 7.17 -11.79 48.69
C ALA A 22 8.29 -11.71 47.64
N ILE A 23 9.26 -12.64 47.70
CA ILE A 23 10.34 -12.75 46.71
C ILE A 23 9.80 -13.14 45.34
N GLU A 24 8.89 -14.12 45.27
CA GLU A 24 8.27 -14.57 44.03
C GLU A 24 7.50 -13.43 43.36
N ARG A 25 6.68 -12.69 44.13
CA ARG A 25 5.97 -11.51 43.64
C ARG A 25 6.92 -10.44 43.13
N GLN A 26 7.99 -10.16 43.86
CA GLN A 26 8.97 -9.16 43.44
C GLN A 26 9.63 -9.58 42.13
N THR A 27 10.06 -10.84 42.02
CA THR A 27 10.66 -11.39 40.79
C THR A 27 9.70 -11.33 39.61
N ALA A 28 8.41 -11.63 39.83
CA ALA A 28 7.38 -11.53 38.79
C ALA A 28 7.19 -10.08 38.33
N VAL A 29 7.14 -9.12 39.26
CA VAL A 29 7.05 -7.69 38.94
C VAL A 29 8.27 -7.23 38.16
N ASP A 30 9.48 -7.57 38.63
CA ASP A 30 10.73 -7.16 37.98
C ASP A 30 10.83 -7.71 36.56
N THR A 31 10.36 -8.95 36.33
CA THR A 31 10.31 -9.57 35.00
C THR A 31 9.38 -8.81 34.07
N VAL A 32 8.17 -8.46 34.52
CA VAL A 32 7.20 -7.72 33.72
C VAL A 32 7.68 -6.29 33.44
N VAL A 33 8.25 -5.61 34.43
CA VAL A 33 8.80 -4.27 34.27
C VAL A 33 9.95 -4.27 33.27
N THR A 34 10.85 -5.25 33.34
CA THR A 34 11.96 -5.39 32.39
C THR A 34 11.46 -5.63 30.97
N ALA A 35 10.49 -6.52 30.79
CA ALA A 35 9.89 -6.79 29.49
C ALA A 35 9.19 -5.55 28.91
N LEU A 36 8.47 -4.79 29.75
CA LEU A 36 7.82 -3.54 29.36
C LEU A 36 8.84 -2.47 28.97
N GLN A 37 9.92 -2.31 29.74
CA GLN A 37 11.00 -1.38 29.41
C GLN A 37 11.66 -1.73 28.08
N ALA A 38 11.91 -3.02 27.83
CA ALA A 38 12.46 -3.47 26.55
C ALA A 38 11.50 -3.20 25.37
N ALA A 39 10.19 -3.35 25.57
CA ALA A 39 9.18 -3.03 24.56
C ALA A 39 9.11 -1.52 24.29
N LEU A 40 9.10 -0.70 25.34
CA LEU A 40 9.11 0.76 25.23
C LEU A 40 10.39 1.28 24.58
N ALA A 41 11.54 0.64 24.82
CA ALA A 41 12.79 1.00 24.15
C ALA A 41 12.78 0.73 22.64
N LYS A 42 12.03 -0.28 22.18
CA LYS A 42 11.90 -0.60 20.74
C LYS A 42 10.90 0.30 20.02
N HIS A 43 9.95 0.88 20.73
CA HIS A 43 8.88 1.66 20.13
C HIS A 43 9.38 2.90 19.37
N PRO A 44 10.28 3.76 19.92
CA PRO A 44 10.81 4.90 19.19
C PRO A 44 11.51 4.50 17.90
N GLN A 45 12.31 3.43 17.93
CA GLN A 45 13.03 2.96 16.74
C GLN A 45 12.07 2.53 15.62
N LEU A 46 10.98 1.85 15.96
CA LEU A 46 9.95 1.46 14.99
C LEU A 46 9.18 2.68 14.48
N THR A 47 8.85 3.63 15.35
CA THR A 47 8.19 4.89 14.95
C THR A 47 9.08 5.69 14.02
N ASP A 48 10.36 5.85 14.33
CA ASP A 48 11.32 6.57 13.48
C ASP A 48 11.49 5.88 12.12
N GLN A 49 11.48 4.56 12.07
CA GLN A 49 11.53 3.79 10.83
C GLN A 49 10.27 3.98 9.98
N LEU A 50 9.09 3.93 10.60
CA LEU A 50 7.82 4.20 9.93
C LEU A 50 7.77 5.63 9.39
N ASP A 51 8.13 6.62 10.21
CA ASP A 51 8.16 8.03 9.82
C ASP A 51 9.18 8.29 8.69
N ALA A 52 10.30 7.58 8.68
CA ALA A 52 11.28 7.66 7.59
C ALA A 52 10.74 7.03 6.29
N LEU A 53 10.08 5.87 6.40
CA LEU A 53 9.47 5.17 5.27
C LEU A 53 8.33 6.00 4.67
N ASP A 54 7.46 6.55 5.51
CA ASP A 54 6.34 7.40 5.12
C ASP A 54 6.83 8.66 4.43
N ARG A 55 7.84 9.34 4.98
CA ARG A 55 8.44 10.52 4.31
C ARG A 55 9.01 10.17 2.94
N THR A 56 9.70 9.04 2.84
CA THR A 56 10.30 8.59 1.58
C THR A 56 9.21 8.33 0.54
N HIS A 57 8.24 7.46 0.86
CA HIS A 57 7.17 7.12 -0.07
C HIS A 57 6.27 8.31 -0.40
N PHE A 58 5.99 9.20 0.54
CA PHE A 58 5.25 10.42 0.28
C PHE A 58 5.99 11.31 -0.72
N SER A 59 7.31 11.46 -0.58
CA SER A 59 8.12 12.25 -1.52
C SER A 59 8.17 11.63 -2.91
N GLU A 60 8.29 10.30 -3.00
CA GLU A 60 8.26 9.56 -4.27
C GLU A 60 6.90 9.69 -4.96
N MET A 61 5.81 9.53 -4.20
CA MET A 61 4.45 9.70 -4.68
C MET A 61 4.22 11.12 -5.21
N GLN A 62 4.67 12.15 -4.48
CA GLN A 62 4.57 13.53 -4.95
C GLN A 62 5.35 13.75 -6.25
N ARG A 63 6.58 13.25 -6.33
CA ARG A 63 7.40 13.37 -7.53
C ARG A 63 6.75 12.67 -8.72
N ALA A 64 6.25 11.46 -8.54
CA ALA A 64 5.55 10.71 -9.58
C ALA A 64 4.26 11.43 -10.01
N THR A 65 3.51 11.98 -9.06
CA THR A 65 2.29 12.75 -9.34
C THR A 65 2.58 14.01 -10.15
N ALA A 66 3.61 14.76 -9.75
CA ALA A 66 4.04 15.97 -10.46
C ALA A 66 4.50 15.64 -11.89
N GLU A 67 5.28 14.57 -12.06
CA GLU A 67 5.77 14.15 -13.38
C GLU A 67 4.64 13.63 -14.28
N ASN A 68 3.73 12.82 -13.76
CA ASN A 68 2.54 12.39 -14.51
C ASN A 68 1.69 13.58 -14.94
N THR A 69 1.48 14.55 -14.06
CA THR A 69 0.73 15.77 -14.39
C THR A 69 1.45 16.57 -15.48
N ARG A 70 2.78 16.67 -15.41
CA ARG A 70 3.60 17.33 -16.44
C ARG A 70 3.46 16.64 -17.79
N LEU A 71 3.56 15.31 -17.83
CA LEU A 71 3.42 14.52 -19.06
C LEU A 71 2.02 14.61 -19.65
N GLN A 72 0.96 14.57 -18.83
CA GLN A 72 -0.41 14.76 -19.28
C GLN A 72 -0.62 16.13 -19.94
N ARG A 73 -0.08 17.20 -19.35
CA ARG A 73 -0.14 18.54 -19.97
C ARG A 73 0.66 18.61 -21.27
N ALA A 74 1.85 18.01 -21.30
CA ALA A 74 2.68 17.99 -22.50
C ALA A 74 2.04 17.18 -23.63
N LEU A 75 1.34 16.09 -23.29
CA LEU A 75 0.56 15.29 -24.23
C LEU A 75 -0.63 16.09 -24.79
N ALA A 76 -1.43 16.70 -23.92
CA ALA A 76 -2.57 17.53 -24.34
C ALA A 76 -2.16 18.72 -25.22
N ALA A 77 -1.02 19.34 -24.91
CA ALA A 77 -0.44 20.42 -25.72
C ALA A 77 0.22 19.94 -27.03
N GLY A 78 0.28 18.62 -27.28
CA GLY A 78 0.95 18.04 -28.44
C GLY A 78 2.48 18.12 -28.41
N ALA A 79 3.07 18.58 -27.30
CA ALA A 79 4.53 18.64 -27.12
C ALA A 79 5.16 17.25 -26.99
N VAL A 80 4.37 16.27 -26.52
CA VAL A 80 4.68 14.85 -26.58
C VAL A 80 3.62 14.18 -27.44
N ARG A 81 4.02 13.29 -28.35
CA ARG A 81 3.10 12.60 -29.27
C ARG A 81 2.87 11.16 -28.84
N MET A 82 1.65 10.67 -29.06
CA MET A 82 1.29 9.27 -28.80
C MET A 82 0.98 8.57 -30.12
N SER A 83 1.66 7.46 -30.38
CA SER A 83 1.43 6.64 -31.59
C SER A 83 0.67 5.36 -31.24
N VAL A 84 -0.42 5.11 -31.95
CA VAL A 84 -1.25 3.92 -31.80
C VAL A 84 -1.14 3.02 -33.02
N ARG A 85 -1.26 1.70 -32.83
CA ARG A 85 -1.40 0.78 -33.96
C ARG A 85 -2.81 0.92 -34.51
N ALA A 86 -2.91 1.24 -35.78
CA ALA A 86 -4.20 1.41 -36.44
C ALA A 86 -4.17 0.75 -37.82
N ARG A 87 -5.31 0.22 -38.25
CA ARG A 87 -5.55 -0.12 -39.65
C ARG A 87 -6.29 1.04 -40.27
N CYS A 88 -5.53 2.06 -40.68
CA CYS A 88 -6.05 3.23 -41.36
C CYS A 88 -6.38 2.77 -42.82
N GLN A 89 -7.66 2.79 -43.22
CA GLN A 89 -8.02 2.54 -44.64
C GLN A 89 -7.50 3.73 -45.46
N PRO A 90 -6.87 3.52 -46.63
CA PRO A 90 -6.43 4.63 -47.44
C PRO A 90 -7.65 5.40 -47.93
N ASP A 91 -7.75 6.69 -47.57
CA ASP A 91 -8.80 7.57 -48.06
C ASP A 91 -8.71 7.66 -49.59
N ALA A 92 -9.81 7.35 -50.28
CA ALA A 92 -9.90 7.41 -51.74
C ALA A 92 -9.91 8.85 -52.32
N GLY A 93 -9.52 9.87 -51.54
CA GLY A 93 -9.69 11.27 -51.92
C GLY A 93 -8.68 12.29 -51.38
N ALA A 94 -7.69 11.89 -50.57
CA ALA A 94 -6.69 12.83 -50.07
C ALA A 94 -5.52 12.91 -51.07
N GLY A 95 -5.63 13.84 -52.02
CA GLY A 95 -4.47 14.34 -52.76
C GLY A 95 -3.37 14.75 -51.79
N ALA A 96 -2.14 14.35 -52.09
CA ALA A 96 -0.96 14.59 -51.28
C ALA A 96 -0.91 16.04 -50.75
N SER A 97 -0.99 16.19 -49.43
CA SER A 97 -0.60 17.43 -48.76
C SER A 97 0.71 17.18 -48.04
N GLU A 98 1.71 17.97 -48.43
CA GLU A 98 3.07 17.99 -47.91
C GLU A 98 3.06 18.37 -46.42
N ASP A 99 3.17 17.37 -45.53
CA ASP A 99 3.91 17.48 -44.24
C ASP A 99 3.93 16.15 -43.44
N GLN A 100 4.04 14.99 -44.12
CA GLN A 100 4.21 13.72 -43.42
C GLN A 100 5.67 13.57 -42.95
N PRO A 101 5.95 13.52 -41.63
CA PRO A 101 7.29 13.22 -41.16
C PRO A 101 7.58 11.74 -41.43
N GLY A 102 8.45 11.49 -42.41
CA GLY A 102 9.23 10.27 -42.55
C GLY A 102 8.42 8.97 -42.66
N ALA A 103 7.95 8.66 -43.87
CA ALA A 103 7.65 7.29 -44.26
C ALA A 103 8.93 6.45 -44.16
N GLY A 104 9.15 5.84 -43.00
CA GLY A 104 10.12 4.77 -42.83
C GLY A 104 9.64 3.54 -43.61
N LEU A 105 10.25 3.29 -44.76
CA LEU A 105 10.16 2.03 -45.49
C LEU A 105 10.67 0.89 -44.59
N GLY A 106 9.75 0.10 -44.04
CA GLY A 106 10.07 -1.01 -43.14
C GLY A 106 8.95 -2.04 -43.08
N ASP A 107 9.03 -3.02 -43.99
CA ASP A 107 8.52 -4.40 -43.90
C ASP A 107 7.17 -4.63 -43.21
N GLY A 108 6.07 -4.68 -43.97
CA GLY A 108 4.83 -5.42 -43.65
C GLY A 108 4.16 -5.21 -42.27
N ALA A 109 4.61 -4.21 -41.51
CA ALA A 109 4.36 -4.05 -40.09
C ALA A 109 3.23 -3.06 -39.85
N ALA A 110 2.36 -3.36 -38.88
CA ALA A 110 1.18 -2.56 -38.54
C ALA A 110 1.45 -1.05 -38.56
N VAL A 111 0.71 -0.34 -39.42
CA VAL A 111 0.74 1.13 -39.53
C VAL A 111 0.52 1.74 -38.14
N ARG A 112 1.40 2.66 -37.74
CA ARG A 112 1.25 3.47 -36.54
C ARG A 112 0.70 4.83 -36.97
N CYS A 113 -0.50 5.19 -36.50
CA CYS A 113 -1.10 6.50 -36.73
C CYS A 113 -0.85 7.34 -35.44
N GLU A 114 -0.44 8.61 -35.57
CA GLU A 114 -0.26 9.53 -34.43
C GLU A 114 -1.61 10.13 -34.03
N LEU A 115 -1.90 10.22 -32.73
CA LEU A 115 -3.10 10.91 -32.24
C LEU A 115 -2.86 12.41 -32.08
N SER A 116 -3.93 13.20 -32.21
CA SER A 116 -3.92 14.59 -31.75
C SER A 116 -3.68 14.64 -30.24
N GLY A 117 -3.18 15.78 -29.74
CA GLY A 117 -2.93 15.94 -28.31
C GLY A 117 -4.20 15.78 -27.46
N GLU A 118 -5.34 16.27 -27.96
CA GLU A 118 -6.65 16.16 -27.31
C GLU A 118 -7.12 14.69 -27.27
N ASP A 119 -7.13 14.00 -28.41
CA ASP A 119 -7.54 12.59 -28.47
C ASP A 119 -6.63 11.68 -27.62
N ALA A 120 -5.33 11.99 -27.58
CA ALA A 120 -4.39 11.26 -26.75
C ALA A 120 -4.65 11.48 -25.25
N ALA A 121 -4.97 12.71 -24.85
CA ALA A 121 -5.31 13.04 -23.46
C ALA A 121 -6.61 12.35 -23.03
N ASP A 122 -7.62 12.33 -23.88
CA ASP A 122 -8.89 11.65 -23.62
C ASP A 122 -8.71 10.15 -23.45
N LEU A 123 -7.88 9.52 -24.31
CA LEU A 123 -7.59 8.10 -24.20
C LEU A 123 -6.88 7.76 -22.87
N VAL A 124 -5.90 8.58 -22.47
CA VAL A 124 -5.23 8.42 -21.17
C VAL A 124 -6.22 8.59 -20.01
N GLY A 125 -7.12 9.57 -20.10
CA GLY A 125 -8.18 9.79 -19.11
C GLY A 125 -9.13 8.60 -18.98
N LEU A 126 -9.53 8.00 -20.10
CA LEU A 126 -10.37 6.80 -20.12
C LEU A 126 -9.69 5.61 -19.42
N PHE A 127 -8.42 5.35 -19.73
CA PHE A 127 -7.68 4.26 -19.08
C PHE A 127 -7.51 4.50 -17.58
N ALA A 128 -7.20 5.73 -17.16
CA ALA A 128 -7.10 6.07 -15.75
C ALA A 128 -8.45 5.89 -15.02
N GLY A 129 -9.57 6.19 -15.69
CA GLY A 129 -10.92 5.92 -15.17
C GLY A 129 -11.20 4.42 -15.03
N ALA A 130 -10.93 3.66 -16.08
CA ALA A 130 -11.14 2.21 -16.11
C ALA A 130 -10.31 1.49 -15.02
N GLU A 131 -9.08 1.94 -14.77
CA GLU A 131 -8.24 1.39 -13.71
C GLU A 131 -8.81 1.65 -12.32
N ARG A 132 -9.25 2.88 -12.03
CA ARG A 132 -9.92 3.22 -10.75
C ARG A 132 -11.18 2.38 -10.55
N ASP A 133 -11.97 2.18 -11.59
CA ASP A 133 -13.19 1.40 -11.49
C ASP A 133 -12.90 -0.10 -11.33
N ALA A 134 -11.84 -0.61 -11.99
CA ALA A 134 -11.37 -1.98 -11.78
C ALA A 134 -10.90 -2.21 -10.34
N GLU A 135 -10.23 -1.23 -9.72
CA GLU A 135 -9.83 -1.31 -8.31
C GLU A 135 -11.04 -1.39 -7.37
N LYS A 136 -12.04 -0.50 -7.57
CA LYS A 136 -13.30 -0.53 -6.79
C LYS A 136 -14.00 -1.88 -6.93
N LEU A 137 -14.09 -2.41 -8.15
CA LEU A 137 -14.72 -3.71 -8.40
C LEU A 137 -13.98 -4.84 -7.71
N ARG A 138 -12.65 -4.87 -7.74
CA ARG A 138 -11.85 -5.87 -7.02
C ARG A 138 -12.09 -5.80 -5.52
N TYR A 139 -12.14 -4.59 -4.95
CA TYR A 139 -12.46 -4.40 -3.54
C TYR A 139 -13.84 -4.98 -3.18
N LEU A 140 -14.88 -4.63 -3.94
CA LEU A 140 -16.23 -5.13 -3.71
C LEU A 140 -16.29 -6.66 -3.84
N GLN A 141 -15.67 -7.23 -4.87
CA GLN A 141 -15.61 -8.69 -5.04
C GLN A 141 -14.87 -9.39 -3.90
N ALA A 142 -13.77 -8.82 -3.42
CA ALA A 142 -13.02 -9.36 -2.29
C ALA A 142 -13.86 -9.33 -1.01
N ARG A 143 -14.58 -8.24 -0.77
CA ARG A 143 -15.51 -8.09 0.35
C ARG A 143 -16.63 -9.14 0.30
N GLU A 144 -17.28 -9.31 -0.86
CA GLU A 144 -18.35 -10.31 -1.00
C GLU A 144 -17.84 -11.74 -0.79
N ARG A 145 -16.63 -12.06 -1.30
CA ARG A 145 -16.00 -13.37 -1.01
C ARG A 145 -15.72 -13.57 0.47
N ALA A 146 -15.25 -12.53 1.17
CA ALA A 146 -14.99 -12.60 2.61
C ALA A 146 -16.29 -12.81 3.41
N LEU A 147 -17.38 -12.12 3.04
CA LEU A 147 -18.70 -12.28 3.67
C LEU A 147 -19.30 -13.67 3.40
N ALA A 148 -19.21 -14.17 2.17
CA ALA A 148 -19.65 -15.52 1.81
C ALA A 148 -18.85 -16.59 2.57
N GLY A 149 -17.53 -16.40 2.75
CA GLY A 149 -16.68 -17.29 3.55
C GLY A 149 -16.96 -17.23 5.06
N ALA A 150 -17.46 -16.11 5.56
CA ALA A 150 -17.85 -15.92 6.96
C ALA A 150 -19.25 -16.46 7.30
N GLY A 151 -19.97 -17.03 6.32
CA GLY A 151 -21.33 -17.57 6.53
C GLY A 151 -22.38 -16.49 6.81
N VAL A 152 -22.07 -15.22 6.57
CA VAL A 152 -23.05 -14.12 6.70
C VAL A 152 -23.84 -14.06 5.41
N CYS A 153 -24.99 -14.74 5.37
CA CYS A 153 -25.98 -14.53 4.33
C CYS A 153 -26.50 -13.09 4.44
N VAL A 154 -25.98 -12.19 3.61
CA VAL A 154 -26.59 -10.88 3.39
C VAL A 154 -27.90 -11.13 2.64
N GLN A 155 -29.03 -10.99 3.34
CA GLN A 155 -30.34 -10.95 2.68
C GLN A 155 -30.47 -9.64 1.90
N PRO A 156 -31.13 -9.68 0.72
CA PRO A 156 -31.24 -8.55 -0.20
C PRO A 156 -32.03 -7.37 0.37
#